data_AF-A0A8D0F8K0-F1
#
_entry.id   AF-A0A8D0F8K0-F1
#
_cell.length_a   1.000
_cell.length_b   1.000
_cell.length_c   1.000
_cell.angle_alpha   90.00
_cell.angle_beta   90.00
_cell.angle_gamma   90.00
#
_symmetry.space_group_name_H-M   'P 1'
#
loop_
_entity.id
_entity.type
_entity.pdbx_description
1 polymer ?
#
loop_
_entity_poly.entity_id
_entity_poly.type
_entity_poly.pdbx_seq_one_letter_code
_entity_poly.pdbx_strand_id
1 'polypeptide(L)'
;VSPSSAGSCWQNANRGICGVPRMPEIIMTSSTRHRHSHSERQLEGLLHAVESRGGARTPCLLLPAKADSRLGQHWYPLPVLLCKVFRWPDLRHSAEVKRLCCCESYGKAHPELVCCNPHHLSRLCELESPPPPYSRYPMDFLKPTADCPDSVPSSTETGGTNCLAPGGLSDSQVLQDSGDRSHWCVVAYWEEKMRVGRLYSVQEPSLDIFYDLPQGNGFCLGHLNSDNKSQLVQKVRSKIGYGIQLTKEVDGVWVYNRSSYPIFIKSATLDNPDSRMLLVHKVFPGFSIKAFDYEKAYSLQRPNDHEFMQQPWTGFTVQISFVKGWGQCYTRQFISSCPCWLEVIFNNGVDS
;
A
#
# COMPACT_ATOMS: atom_id res chain seq x y z
N VAL A 1 31.04 -17.70 3.02
CA VAL A 1 30.86 -16.61 2.03
C VAL A 1 32.07 -15.70 2.12
N SER A 2 32.82 -15.54 1.04
CA SER A 2 34.12 -14.85 1.02
C SER A 2 33.95 -13.34 1.26
N PRO A 3 34.90 -12.63 1.93
CA PRO A 3 34.77 -11.20 2.28
C PRO A 3 34.73 -10.23 1.09
N SER A 4 34.95 -10.72 -0.13
CA SER A 4 35.08 -9.93 -1.36
C SER A 4 33.73 -9.49 -1.96
N SER A 5 32.62 -10.15 -1.62
CA SER A 5 31.29 -9.78 -2.16
C SER A 5 30.68 -8.56 -1.48
N ALA A 6 30.92 -8.38 -0.17
CA ALA A 6 30.45 -7.20 0.55
C ALA A 6 31.06 -5.91 -0.04
N GLY A 7 32.36 -5.92 -0.35
CA GLY A 7 33.09 -4.76 -0.85
C GLY A 7 32.55 -4.15 -2.16
N SER A 8 32.01 -4.97 -3.06
CA SER A 8 31.48 -4.49 -4.34
C SER A 8 30.11 -3.80 -4.21
N CYS A 9 29.27 -4.26 -3.26
CA CYS A 9 27.97 -3.66 -2.98
C CYS A 9 28.13 -2.27 -2.32
N TRP A 10 29.11 -2.12 -1.41
CA TRP A 10 29.46 -0.83 -0.80
C TRP A 10 30.05 0.17 -1.80
N GLN A 11 30.85 -0.31 -2.76
CA GLN A 11 31.42 0.54 -3.81
C GLN A 11 30.35 1.08 -4.78
N ASN A 12 29.29 0.32 -5.07
CA ASN A 12 28.21 0.77 -5.94
C ASN A 12 27.26 1.77 -5.27
N ALA A 13 27.01 1.67 -3.96
CA ALA A 13 26.26 2.69 -3.21
C ALA A 13 26.99 4.06 -3.17
N ASN A 14 28.32 4.06 -3.30
CA ASN A 14 29.16 5.25 -3.24
C ASN A 14 29.43 5.93 -4.60
N ARG A 15 29.03 5.33 -5.74
CA ARG A 15 29.39 5.86 -7.08
C ARG A 15 28.66 7.17 -7.47
N GLY A 16 27.71 7.65 -6.68
CA GLY A 16 26.94 8.87 -6.98
C GLY A 16 27.15 10.05 -6.02
N ILE A 17 27.92 9.91 -4.93
CA ILE A 17 27.95 10.92 -3.87
C ILE A 17 29.40 11.13 -3.41
N CYS A 18 30.06 12.15 -3.95
CA CYS A 18 31.37 12.60 -3.46
C CYS A 18 31.20 13.20 -2.05
N GLY A 19 31.88 12.65 -1.03
CA GLY A 19 31.92 13.21 0.33
C GLY A 19 31.16 12.45 1.43
N VAL A 20 30.71 11.21 1.18
CA VAL A 20 30.14 10.36 2.23
C VAL A 20 31.27 9.73 3.08
N PRO A 21 31.26 9.86 4.42
CA PRO A 21 32.14 9.04 5.26
C PRO A 21 31.87 7.56 4.97
N ARG A 22 32.89 6.70 5.02
CA ARG A 22 32.68 5.28 4.71
C ARG A 22 31.62 4.75 5.70
N MET A 23 30.57 4.06 5.24
CA MET A 23 29.54 3.45 6.11
C MET A 23 30.07 2.74 7.37
N PRO A 24 31.20 2.00 7.28
CA PRO A 24 31.89 1.48 8.46
C PRO A 24 32.24 2.56 9.49
N GLU A 25 32.68 3.74 9.07
CA GLU A 25 33.02 4.86 9.95
C GLU A 25 31.78 5.43 10.64
N ILE A 26 30.62 5.55 9.98
CA ILE A 26 29.37 6.05 10.61
C ILE A 26 28.89 5.09 11.71
N ILE A 27 28.99 3.77 11.47
CA ILE A 27 28.59 2.76 12.44
C ILE A 27 29.64 2.63 13.55
N MET A 28 30.93 2.67 13.22
CA MET A 28 32.03 2.53 14.19
C MET A 28 32.27 3.77 15.06
N THR A 29 32.03 5.00 14.58
CA THR A 29 32.19 6.21 15.42
C THR A 29 31.18 6.27 16.55
N SER A 30 30.05 5.56 16.43
CA SER A 30 29.03 5.44 17.47
C SER A 30 29.36 4.38 18.55
N SER A 31 30.42 3.58 18.38
CA SER A 31 30.75 2.46 19.26
C SER A 31 32.17 2.57 19.83
N THR A 32 32.29 2.95 21.09
CA THR A 32 33.58 3.01 21.81
C THR A 32 34.22 1.62 21.95
N ARG A 33 35.43 1.46 21.38
CA ARG A 33 36.57 0.50 21.54
C ARG A 33 36.39 -0.95 22.07
N HIS A 34 35.22 -1.43 22.47
CA HIS A 34 35.03 -2.79 23.03
C HIS A 34 33.96 -3.66 22.34
N ARG A 35 33.55 -3.34 21.10
CA ARG A 35 32.44 -4.04 20.43
C ARG A 35 32.63 -4.33 18.93
N HIS A 36 33.83 -4.75 18.51
CA HIS A 36 34.06 -5.14 17.10
C HIS A 36 33.04 -6.18 16.57
N SER A 37 32.76 -7.25 17.33
CA SER A 37 31.80 -8.29 16.91
C SER A 37 30.34 -7.82 16.84
N HIS A 38 29.92 -6.90 17.72
CA HIS A 38 28.54 -6.36 17.69
C HIS A 38 28.33 -5.43 16.49
N SER A 39 29.35 -4.64 16.14
CA SER A 39 29.33 -3.77 14.96
C SER A 39 29.28 -4.59 13.66
N GLU A 40 30.00 -5.71 13.58
CA GLU A 40 29.96 -6.63 12.43
C GLU A 40 28.57 -7.24 12.21
N ARG A 41 27.92 -7.73 13.27
CA ARG A 41 26.55 -8.28 13.17
C ARG A 41 25.54 -7.23 12.72
N GLN A 42 25.67 -5.99 13.21
CA GLN A 42 24.81 -4.88 12.79
C GLN A 42 25.01 -4.52 11.32
N LEU A 43 26.25 -4.55 10.84
CA LEU A 43 26.60 -4.29 9.44
C LEU A 43 26.09 -5.40 8.51
N GLU A 44 26.23 -6.66 8.92
CA GLU A 44 25.70 -7.81 8.18
C GLU A 44 24.17 -7.79 8.11
N GLY A 45 23.50 -7.43 9.21
CA GLY A 45 22.05 -7.21 9.23
C GLY A 45 21.60 -6.08 8.29
N LEU A 46 22.36 -4.98 8.23
CA LEU A 46 22.09 -3.88 7.29
C LEU A 46 22.31 -4.31 5.84
N LEU A 47 23.41 -5.03 5.56
CA LEU A 47 23.70 -5.56 4.23
C LEU A 47 22.56 -6.46 3.74
N HIS A 48 22.13 -7.41 4.57
CA HIS A 48 21.02 -8.30 4.25
C HIS A 48 19.70 -7.52 4.02
N ALA A 49 19.43 -6.47 4.81
CA ALA A 49 18.26 -5.62 4.60
C ALA A 49 18.28 -4.93 3.23
N VAL A 50 19.43 -4.36 2.85
CA VAL A 50 19.59 -3.64 1.57
C VAL A 50 19.56 -4.59 0.38
N GLU A 51 20.24 -5.74 0.46
CA GLU A 51 20.28 -6.74 -0.62
C GLU A 51 18.92 -7.39 -0.86
N SER A 52 18.17 -7.67 0.21
CA SER A 52 16.83 -8.25 0.10
C SER A 52 15.79 -7.26 -0.44
N ARG A 53 16.08 -5.95 -0.46
CA ARG A 53 15.17 -4.89 -0.94
C ARG A 53 13.77 -4.95 -0.32
N GLY A 54 13.67 -5.39 0.92
CA GLY A 54 12.39 -5.60 1.62
C GLY A 54 11.66 -6.90 1.30
N GLY A 55 12.30 -7.83 0.59
CA GLY A 55 11.81 -9.20 0.34
C GLY A 55 11.98 -10.13 1.54
N ALA A 56 12.96 -9.87 2.40
CA ALA A 56 13.17 -10.62 3.64
C ALA A 56 12.77 -9.76 4.86
N ARG A 57 12.26 -10.41 5.91
CA ARG A 57 12.08 -9.76 7.21
C ARG A 57 13.44 -9.66 7.89
N THR A 58 13.96 -8.44 8.00
CA THR A 58 15.24 -8.17 8.64
C THR A 58 15.06 -7.47 9.99
N PRO A 59 15.93 -7.71 10.98
CA PRO A 59 15.83 -7.09 12.30
C PRO A 59 16.03 -5.57 12.26
N CYS A 60 15.66 -4.91 13.36
CA CYS A 60 15.93 -3.49 13.53
C CYS A 60 17.44 -3.21 13.67
N LEU A 61 17.92 -2.19 12.96
CA LEU A 61 19.26 -1.65 13.16
C LEU A 61 19.17 -0.57 14.25
N LEU A 62 19.31 -0.94 15.51
CA LEU A 62 19.18 0.00 16.63
C LEU A 62 20.47 0.79 16.84
N LEU A 63 20.41 2.11 16.66
CA LEU A 63 21.52 3.06 16.84
C LEU A 63 21.11 4.22 17.76
N PRO A 64 22.06 4.89 18.44
CA PRO A 64 21.73 6.02 19.31
C PRO A 64 21.02 7.16 18.58
N ALA A 65 19.89 7.63 19.10
CA ALA A 65 19.07 8.65 18.44
C ALA A 65 19.76 10.02 18.31
N LYS A 66 20.68 10.34 19.23
CA LYS A 66 21.46 11.59 19.27
C LYS A 66 22.81 11.49 18.56
N ALA A 67 23.01 10.46 17.74
CA ALA A 67 24.24 10.32 16.99
C ALA A 67 24.28 11.30 15.81
N ASP A 68 25.20 12.24 15.92
CA ASP A 68 25.51 13.27 14.95
C ASP A 68 25.96 12.67 13.61
N SER A 69 25.19 12.90 12.54
CA SER A 69 25.44 12.29 11.23
C SER A 69 25.44 13.35 10.13
N ARG A 70 26.59 13.48 9.47
CA ARG A 70 26.83 14.49 8.42
C ARG A 70 26.95 13.82 7.06
N LEU A 71 26.29 14.40 6.06
CA LEU A 71 26.48 14.08 4.64
C LEU A 71 26.91 15.36 3.93
N GLY A 72 28.22 15.48 3.63
CA GLY A 72 28.80 16.74 3.21
C GLY A 72 28.66 17.83 4.27
N GLN A 73 28.05 18.97 3.92
CA GLN A 73 27.82 20.09 4.84
C GLN A 73 26.48 20.03 5.60
N HIS A 74 25.62 19.05 5.29
CA HIS A 74 24.28 18.97 5.87
C HIS A 74 24.18 17.93 6.97
N TRP A 75 23.35 18.26 7.96
CA TRP A 75 23.02 17.42 9.10
C TRP A 75 21.72 16.66 8.86
N TYR A 76 21.74 15.35 9.05
CA TYR A 76 20.55 14.51 8.91
C TYR A 76 20.42 13.58 10.11
N PRO A 77 19.20 13.33 10.62
CA PRO A 77 18.97 12.21 11.53
C PRO A 77 19.40 10.89 10.87
N LEU A 78 20.04 9.99 11.63
CA LEU A 78 20.57 8.72 11.14
C LEU A 78 19.58 7.92 10.25
N PRO A 79 18.29 7.73 10.65
CA PRO A 79 17.35 7.00 9.80
C PRO A 79 17.13 7.65 8.43
N VAL A 80 17.08 8.99 8.38
CA VAL A 80 16.92 9.76 7.13
C VAL A 80 18.17 9.62 6.26
N LEU A 81 19.35 9.70 6.87
CA LEU A 81 20.61 9.53 6.17
C LEU A 81 20.72 8.16 5.48
N LEU A 82 20.40 7.08 6.20
CA LEU A 82 20.49 5.73 5.64
C LEU A 82 19.43 5.50 4.55
N CYS A 83 18.22 6.04 4.71
CA CYS A 83 17.23 6.06 3.64
C CYS A 83 17.73 6.83 2.40
N LYS A 84 18.41 7.98 2.57
CA LYS A 84 19.00 8.73 1.45
C LYS A 84 20.05 7.93 0.70
N VAL A 85 20.93 7.23 1.42
CA VAL A 85 22.02 6.47 0.80
C VAL A 85 21.51 5.22 0.08
N PHE A 86 20.59 4.47 0.69
CA PHE A 86 20.21 3.16 0.16
C PHE A 86 18.91 3.11 -0.65
N ARG A 87 18.06 4.14 -0.57
CA ARG A 87 16.72 4.10 -1.18
C ARG A 87 16.36 5.35 -1.97
N TRP A 88 16.40 6.52 -1.35
CA TRP A 88 15.84 7.76 -1.91
C TRP A 88 16.84 8.92 -1.81
N PRO A 89 17.74 9.09 -2.79
CA PRO A 89 18.76 10.13 -2.78
C PRO A 89 18.19 11.55 -2.61
N ASP A 90 16.97 11.77 -3.12
CA ASP A 90 16.25 13.03 -3.13
C ASP A 90 15.47 13.33 -1.82
N LEU A 91 15.39 12.40 -0.86
CA LEU A 91 14.70 12.58 0.42
C LEU A 91 15.29 13.77 1.20
N ARG A 92 14.46 14.73 1.65
CA ARG A 92 14.95 15.98 2.27
C ARG A 92 14.72 16.00 3.77
N HIS A 93 13.54 15.62 4.22
CA HIS A 93 13.10 15.77 5.61
C HIS A 93 12.59 14.46 6.20
N SER A 94 12.63 14.33 7.53
CA SER A 94 12.04 13.20 8.25
C SER A 94 10.52 13.10 8.08
N ALA A 95 9.84 14.22 7.81
CA ALA A 95 8.40 14.26 7.60
C ALA A 95 7.94 13.53 6.33
N GLU A 96 8.84 13.31 5.36
CA GLU A 96 8.53 12.59 4.11
C GLU A 96 8.48 11.07 4.30
N VAL A 97 8.85 10.55 5.47
CA VAL A 97 8.88 9.10 5.74
C VAL A 97 8.07 8.75 6.97
N LYS A 98 7.42 7.58 6.93
CA LYS A 98 6.81 6.95 8.09
C LYS A 98 7.47 5.63 8.41
N ARG A 99 7.45 5.26 9.68
CA ARG A 99 7.91 3.95 10.16
C ARG A 99 6.84 2.90 9.87
N LEU A 100 7.25 1.72 9.44
CA LEU A 100 6.37 0.59 9.18
C LEU A 100 6.08 -0.18 10.48
N CYS A 101 4.89 -0.80 10.56
CA CYS A 101 4.43 -1.57 11.73
C CYS A 101 5.29 -2.81 12.02
N CYS A 102 6.02 -3.32 11.03
CA CYS A 102 6.98 -4.42 11.22
C CYS A 102 8.24 -4.02 12.00
N CYS A 103 8.44 -2.73 12.26
CA CYS A 103 9.57 -2.20 13.00
C CYS A 103 9.30 -2.26 14.52
N GLU A 104 10.24 -2.80 15.30
CA GLU A 104 10.14 -2.83 16.77
C GLU A 104 10.13 -1.41 17.40
N SER A 105 10.57 -0.39 16.67
CA SER A 105 10.49 1.01 17.10
C SER A 105 9.19 1.71 16.67
N TYR A 106 8.27 1.03 15.98
CA TYR A 106 6.98 1.60 15.60
C TYR A 106 6.15 1.98 16.84
N GLY A 107 5.54 3.16 16.82
CA GLY A 107 4.73 3.67 17.94
C GLY A 107 5.50 4.04 19.22
N LYS A 108 6.82 3.84 19.28
CA LYS A 108 7.63 4.18 20.45
C LYS A 108 8.06 5.65 20.41
N ALA A 109 7.57 6.45 21.37
CA ALA A 109 8.02 7.83 21.55
C ALA A 109 9.42 7.86 22.19
N HIS A 110 10.32 8.66 21.62
CA HIS A 110 11.64 9.02 22.18
C HIS A 110 12.54 7.86 22.68
N PRO A 111 12.80 6.81 21.88
CA PRO A 111 13.70 5.76 22.33
C PRO A 111 15.16 6.24 22.33
N GLU A 112 15.95 5.84 23.32
CA GLU A 112 17.41 6.09 23.35
C GLU A 112 18.09 5.52 22.09
N LEU A 113 17.57 4.38 21.62
CA LEU A 113 17.96 3.71 20.39
C LEU A 113 16.84 3.81 19.35
N VAL A 114 17.16 4.35 18.18
CA VAL A 114 16.26 4.44 17.04
C VAL A 114 16.60 3.36 16.02
N CYS A 115 15.59 2.69 15.47
CA CYS A 115 15.83 1.82 14.32
C CYS A 115 16.15 2.65 13.06
N CYS A 116 17.27 2.27 12.45
CA CYS A 116 17.94 2.89 11.33
C CYS A 116 17.89 2.01 10.07
N ASN A 117 17.16 0.89 10.09
CA ASN A 117 17.01 0.02 8.92
C ASN A 117 16.20 0.76 7.83
N PRO A 118 16.76 1.00 6.63
CA PRO A 118 16.08 1.74 5.58
C PRO A 118 14.77 1.09 5.11
N HIS A 119 14.65 -0.24 5.22
CA HIS A 119 13.48 -1.01 4.81
C HIS A 119 12.39 -1.11 5.89
N HIS A 120 12.60 -0.50 7.07
CA HIS A 120 11.59 -0.30 8.12
C HIS A 120 10.89 1.06 8.03
N LEU A 121 11.22 1.84 7.00
CA LEU A 121 10.59 3.12 6.68
C LEU A 121 9.95 3.03 5.30
N SER A 122 8.88 3.77 5.09
CA SER A 122 8.28 3.98 3.77
C SER A 122 8.17 5.48 3.51
N ARG A 123 8.36 5.90 2.26
CA ARG A 123 8.15 7.28 1.89
C ARG A 123 6.66 7.57 1.78
N LEU A 124 6.20 8.74 2.18
CA LEU A 124 4.80 9.12 2.07
C LEU A 124 4.50 9.53 0.63
N CYS A 125 3.38 9.03 0.09
CA CYS A 125 2.84 9.51 -1.16
C CYS A 125 2.28 10.92 -0.93
N GLU A 126 2.87 11.92 -1.56
CA GLU A 126 2.28 13.25 -1.59
C GLU A 126 1.00 13.18 -2.43
N LEU A 127 -0.13 13.48 -1.81
CA LEU A 127 -1.36 13.77 -2.57
C LEU A 127 -1.10 15.11 -3.23
N GLU A 128 -0.83 15.11 -4.54
CA GLU A 128 -0.67 16.36 -5.29
C GLU A 128 -1.87 17.26 -4.96
N SER A 129 -1.58 18.47 -4.48
CA SER A 129 -2.63 19.48 -4.34
C SER A 129 -3.28 19.64 -5.71
N PRO A 130 -4.63 19.76 -5.80
CA PRO A 130 -5.28 19.93 -7.09
C PRO A 130 -4.57 21.06 -7.85
N PRO A 131 -4.34 20.91 -9.15
CA PRO A 131 -3.64 21.93 -9.91
C PRO A 131 -4.37 23.26 -9.70
N PRO A 132 -3.63 24.36 -9.55
CA PRO A 132 -4.21 25.65 -9.21
C PRO A 132 -5.35 26.02 -10.20
N PRO A 133 -6.37 26.76 -9.73
CA PRO A 133 -7.69 26.88 -10.38
C PRO A 133 -7.69 27.52 -11.80
N TYR A 134 -6.52 27.87 -12.34
CA TYR A 134 -6.35 28.34 -13.71
C TYR A 134 -6.07 27.22 -14.72
N SER A 135 -6.00 25.96 -14.32
CA SER A 135 -5.99 24.81 -15.24
C SER A 135 -7.39 24.59 -15.83
N ARG A 136 -7.91 25.54 -16.60
CA ARG A 136 -9.11 25.33 -17.42
C ARG A 136 -8.77 24.34 -18.54
N TYR A 137 -9.01 23.06 -18.30
CA TYR A 137 -9.29 22.14 -19.40
C TYR A 137 -10.67 22.52 -19.97
N PRO A 138 -10.84 22.58 -21.31
CA PRO A 138 -12.09 23.06 -21.90
C PRO A 138 -13.23 22.07 -21.60
N MET A 139 -14.10 22.45 -20.68
CA MET A 139 -15.40 21.81 -20.46
C MET A 139 -16.42 22.43 -21.43
N ASP A 140 -16.12 22.46 -22.72
CA ASP A 140 -16.98 23.08 -23.74
C ASP A 140 -17.22 22.11 -24.91
N PHE A 141 -17.80 20.93 -24.66
CA PHE A 141 -18.44 20.14 -25.74
C PHE A 141 -19.73 19.41 -25.35
N LEU A 142 -20.31 19.67 -24.18
CA LEU A 142 -21.64 19.15 -23.84
C LEU A 142 -22.60 20.31 -23.62
N LYS A 143 -23.01 20.93 -24.73
CA LYS A 143 -24.25 21.72 -24.78
C LYS A 143 -25.30 20.84 -25.46
N PRO A 144 -26.39 20.43 -24.78
CA PRO A 144 -27.53 19.83 -25.45
C PRO A 144 -28.30 20.97 -26.13
N THR A 145 -28.18 21.11 -27.45
CA THR A 145 -29.19 21.82 -28.23
C THR A 145 -30.41 20.90 -28.32
N ALA A 146 -31.48 21.34 -27.69
CA ALA A 146 -32.83 20.83 -27.88
C ALA A 146 -33.24 21.01 -29.35
N ASP A 147 -33.76 19.93 -29.96
CA ASP A 147 -35.02 19.92 -30.72
C ASP A 147 -35.37 18.46 -31.10
N CYS A 148 -36.62 18.07 -30.81
CA CYS A 148 -37.29 16.76 -30.94
C CYS A 148 -37.63 16.37 -32.42
N PRO A 149 -38.34 15.26 -32.78
CA PRO A 149 -39.15 14.31 -31.98
C PRO A 149 -39.06 12.78 -32.29
N ASP A 150 -39.60 11.99 -31.36
CA ASP A 150 -40.32 10.70 -31.45
C ASP A 150 -39.86 9.56 -32.39
N SER A 151 -39.48 8.43 -31.77
CA SER A 151 -40.12 7.12 -32.06
C SER A 151 -39.80 6.09 -30.97
N VAL A 152 -40.83 5.71 -30.20
CA VAL A 152 -40.88 4.50 -29.37
C VAL A 152 -41.13 3.30 -30.30
N PRO A 153 -40.58 2.11 -30.01
CA PRO A 153 -41.47 1.08 -29.49
C PRO A 153 -40.93 0.38 -28.23
N SER A 154 -41.90 0.06 -27.37
CA SER A 154 -41.83 -0.72 -26.13
C SER A 154 -41.53 -2.19 -26.38
N SER A 155 -40.88 -2.86 -25.41
CA SER A 155 -41.18 -4.23 -24.89
C SER A 155 -40.21 -4.52 -23.72
N THR A 156 -40.62 -4.36 -22.45
CA THR A 156 -41.01 -5.43 -21.50
C THR A 156 -40.15 -6.70 -21.54
N GLU A 157 -39.38 -6.97 -20.46
CA GLU A 157 -39.77 -7.97 -19.46
C GLU A 157 -38.86 -7.92 -18.21
N THR A 158 -39.52 -8.16 -17.08
CA THR A 158 -39.08 -8.05 -15.70
C THR A 158 -38.57 -9.41 -15.22
N GLY A 159 -37.39 -9.47 -14.60
CA GLY A 159 -36.82 -10.70 -14.04
C GLY A 159 -36.14 -10.46 -12.70
N GLY A 160 -36.90 -9.98 -11.71
CA GLY A 160 -36.48 -9.99 -10.32
C GLY A 160 -36.67 -11.39 -9.72
N THR A 161 -35.62 -11.95 -9.12
CA THR A 161 -35.75 -13.13 -8.26
C THR A 161 -35.12 -12.83 -6.92
N ASN A 162 -35.98 -12.50 -5.96
CA ASN A 162 -35.69 -12.53 -4.54
C ASN A 162 -35.52 -14.00 -4.11
N CYS A 163 -34.46 -14.32 -3.38
CA CYS A 163 -34.43 -15.54 -2.57
C CYS A 163 -34.14 -15.16 -1.12
N LEU A 164 -35.21 -15.23 -0.33
CA LEU A 164 -35.25 -15.21 1.12
C LEU A 164 -34.43 -16.37 1.70
N ALA A 165 -33.78 -16.13 2.83
CA ALA A 165 -33.20 -17.17 3.67
C ALA A 165 -34.30 -18.11 4.19
N PRO A 166 -34.12 -19.45 4.15
CA PRO A 166 -34.98 -20.36 4.90
C PRO A 166 -34.43 -20.53 6.33
N GLY A 167 -35.22 -20.15 7.31
CA GLY A 167 -34.98 -20.46 8.72
C GLY A 167 -35.44 -21.88 9.08
N GLY A 168 -34.52 -22.63 9.70
CA GLY A 168 -34.74 -23.50 10.86
C GLY A 168 -35.32 -24.90 10.65
N LEU A 169 -34.53 -25.94 10.98
CA LEU A 169 -34.89 -27.02 11.91
C LEU A 169 -33.63 -27.73 12.48
N SER A 170 -33.48 -27.61 13.81
CA SER A 170 -32.89 -28.49 14.84
C SER A 170 -31.64 -29.37 14.64
N ASP A 171 -30.63 -29.00 15.45
CA ASP A 171 -30.07 -29.77 16.58
C ASP A 171 -28.98 -30.83 16.31
N SER A 172 -27.74 -30.44 16.59
CA SER A 172 -26.71 -31.29 17.21
C SER A 172 -25.66 -30.39 17.86
N GLN A 173 -25.66 -30.41 19.19
CA GLN A 173 -24.69 -29.77 20.07
C GLN A 173 -23.26 -30.19 19.72
N VAL A 174 -22.45 -29.24 19.27
CA VAL A 174 -21.02 -29.19 19.59
C VAL A 174 -20.74 -27.75 20.00
N LEU A 175 -20.65 -27.53 21.31
CA LEU A 175 -20.05 -26.33 21.91
C LEU A 175 -18.61 -26.23 21.40
N GLN A 176 -18.38 -25.44 20.35
CA GLN A 176 -17.12 -24.76 20.15
C GLN A 176 -17.33 -23.31 20.55
N ASP A 177 -16.84 -22.98 21.73
CA ASP A 177 -16.54 -21.62 22.14
C ASP A 177 -15.43 -21.06 21.23
N SER A 178 -15.79 -20.68 20.01
CA SER A 178 -14.92 -19.93 19.12
C SER A 178 -15.28 -18.46 19.26
N GLY A 179 -14.63 -17.77 20.20
CA GLY A 179 -14.70 -16.31 20.31
C GLY A 179 -14.54 -15.69 18.93
N ASP A 180 -15.58 -15.01 18.46
CA ASP A 180 -15.70 -14.49 17.11
C ASP A 180 -14.61 -13.44 16.88
N ARG A 181 -13.48 -13.87 16.31
CA ARG A 181 -12.43 -12.95 15.87
C ARG A 181 -12.93 -12.25 14.62
N SER A 182 -13.65 -11.15 14.83
CA SER A 182 -14.13 -10.26 13.78
C SER A 182 -12.95 -9.83 12.89
N HIS A 183 -13.07 -10.09 11.59
CA HIS A 183 -12.13 -9.59 10.60
C HIS A 183 -12.39 -8.10 10.38
N TRP A 184 -11.35 -7.31 10.14
CA TRP A 184 -11.51 -5.85 9.93
C TRP A 184 -11.68 -5.50 8.45
N CYS A 185 -11.24 -6.37 7.54
CA CYS A 185 -11.53 -6.25 6.11
C CYS A 185 -11.56 -7.61 5.41
N VAL A 186 -12.07 -7.57 4.19
CA VAL A 186 -12.08 -8.69 3.24
C VAL A 186 -11.41 -8.23 1.94
N VAL A 187 -10.54 -9.08 1.40
CA VAL A 187 -9.83 -8.79 0.14
C VAL A 187 -10.32 -9.76 -0.95
N ALA A 188 -10.70 -9.20 -2.10
CA ALA A 188 -10.99 -9.95 -3.32
C ALA A 188 -9.93 -9.67 -4.39
N TYR A 189 -9.46 -10.71 -5.06
CA TYR A 189 -8.55 -10.59 -6.20
C TYR A 189 -9.29 -10.81 -7.52
N TRP A 190 -8.96 -9.98 -8.50
CA TRP A 190 -9.63 -9.93 -9.80
C TRP A 190 -8.61 -9.88 -10.93
N GLU A 191 -8.96 -10.59 -12.01
CA GLU A 191 -8.27 -10.52 -13.29
C GLU A 191 -9.25 -10.02 -14.33
N GLU A 192 -9.05 -8.78 -14.79
CA GLU A 192 -10.00 -8.07 -15.64
C GLU A 192 -11.40 -8.03 -14.98
N LYS A 193 -12.41 -8.70 -15.54
CA LYS A 193 -13.78 -8.75 -15.01
C LYS A 193 -14.04 -9.96 -14.10
N MET A 194 -13.10 -10.89 -13.98
CA MET A 194 -13.32 -12.18 -13.33
C MET A 194 -12.69 -12.21 -11.94
N ARG A 195 -13.46 -12.63 -10.93
CA ARG A 195 -12.93 -12.87 -9.59
C ARG A 195 -12.12 -14.15 -9.60
N VAL A 196 -10.91 -14.12 -9.04
CA VAL A 196 -9.99 -15.26 -8.98
C VAL A 196 -9.72 -15.62 -7.53
N GLY A 197 -10.06 -16.86 -7.17
CA GLY A 197 -9.95 -17.35 -5.80
C GLY A 197 -11.13 -16.97 -4.90
N ARG A 198 -10.98 -17.30 -3.61
CA ARG A 198 -11.96 -16.98 -2.55
C ARG A 198 -11.68 -15.58 -1.98
N LEU A 199 -12.66 -15.05 -1.26
CA LEU A 199 -12.47 -13.87 -0.42
C LEU A 199 -11.48 -14.19 0.70
N TYR A 200 -10.55 -13.27 0.97
CA TYR A 200 -9.56 -13.40 2.03
C TYR A 200 -9.93 -12.49 3.20
N SER A 201 -10.40 -13.07 4.30
CA SER A 201 -10.75 -12.34 5.53
C SER A 201 -9.49 -12.00 6.34
N VAL A 202 -9.37 -10.75 6.79
CA VAL A 202 -8.18 -10.24 7.49
C VAL A 202 -8.50 -9.93 8.94
N GLN A 203 -7.87 -10.68 9.86
CA GLN A 203 -8.00 -10.45 11.31
C GLN A 203 -6.82 -9.68 11.87
N GLU A 204 -5.60 -10.06 11.48
CA GLU A 204 -4.37 -9.43 11.94
C GLU A 204 -4.27 -7.97 11.45
N PRO A 205 -3.65 -7.06 12.22
CA PRO A 205 -3.57 -5.64 11.87
C PRO A 205 -2.73 -5.36 10.62
N SER A 206 -1.97 -6.34 10.13
CA SER A 206 -1.18 -6.21 8.91
C SER A 206 -1.31 -7.45 8.04
N LEU A 207 -1.42 -7.25 6.72
CA LEU A 207 -1.49 -8.30 5.71
C LEU A 207 -0.52 -7.99 4.56
N ASP A 208 0.37 -8.94 4.27
CA ASP A 208 1.16 -8.94 3.04
C ASP A 208 0.36 -9.60 1.90
N ILE A 209 0.25 -8.94 0.74
CA ILE A 209 -0.39 -9.46 -0.48
C ILE A 209 0.65 -9.45 -1.60
N PHE A 210 1.03 -10.62 -2.11
CA PHE A 210 2.20 -10.77 -2.97
C PHE A 210 2.03 -11.88 -4.01
N TYR A 211 2.88 -11.89 -5.03
CA TYR A 211 2.94 -12.99 -6.01
C TYR A 211 4.08 -13.96 -5.71
N ASP A 212 5.25 -13.42 -5.37
CA ASP A 212 6.43 -14.20 -4.98
C ASP A 212 7.12 -13.49 -3.82
N LEU A 213 7.13 -14.12 -2.64
CA LEU A 213 7.78 -13.61 -1.44
C LEU A 213 8.40 -14.79 -0.67
N PRO A 214 9.75 -14.94 -0.67
CA PRO A 214 10.42 -16.17 -0.20
C PRO A 214 10.11 -16.59 1.25
N GLN A 215 9.82 -15.63 2.12
CA GLN A 215 9.48 -15.85 3.54
C GLN A 215 8.18 -15.11 3.92
N GLY A 216 7.29 -14.96 2.94
CA GLY A 216 6.05 -14.22 3.09
C GLY A 216 4.95 -15.04 3.74
N ASN A 217 4.35 -14.51 4.81
CA ASN A 217 3.06 -14.98 5.31
C ASN A 217 1.99 -13.96 4.91
N GLY A 218 0.87 -14.43 4.36
CA GLY A 218 -0.23 -13.56 3.93
C GLY A 218 -0.95 -14.11 2.70
N PHE A 219 -1.48 -13.20 1.89
CA PHE A 219 -2.27 -13.55 0.71
C PHE A 219 -1.38 -13.70 -0.53
N CYS A 220 -0.95 -14.93 -0.80
CA CYS A 220 -0.15 -15.27 -1.99
C CYS A 220 -1.04 -15.42 -3.24
N LEU A 221 -0.99 -14.43 -4.13
CA LEU A 221 -1.69 -14.43 -5.41
C LEU A 221 -1.11 -15.44 -6.40
N GLY A 222 0.16 -15.83 -6.22
CA GLY A 222 0.83 -16.84 -7.03
C GLY A 222 0.24 -18.25 -6.88
N HIS A 223 -0.37 -18.54 -5.73
CA HIS A 223 -1.05 -19.82 -5.46
C HIS A 223 -2.49 -19.88 -5.99
N LEU A 224 -3.02 -18.77 -6.51
CA LEU A 224 -4.36 -18.74 -7.08
C LEU A 224 -4.34 -19.32 -8.50
N ASN A 225 -5.23 -20.28 -8.75
CA ASN A 225 -5.45 -20.83 -10.09
C ASN A 225 -6.09 -19.75 -10.97
N SER A 226 -5.33 -19.28 -11.96
CA SER A 226 -5.81 -18.36 -12.98
C SER A 226 -6.19 -19.16 -14.22
N ASP A 227 -7.48 -19.18 -14.54
CA ASP A 227 -7.99 -19.72 -15.81
C ASP A 227 -7.87 -18.70 -16.96
N ASN A 228 -7.38 -17.49 -16.66
CA ASN A 228 -7.30 -16.41 -17.64
C ASN A 228 -6.11 -16.62 -18.59
N LYS A 229 -6.42 -16.87 -19.87
CA LYS A 229 -5.44 -17.09 -20.95
C LYS A 229 -4.83 -15.78 -21.51
N SER A 230 -5.23 -14.62 -20.99
CA SER A 230 -4.71 -13.32 -21.41
C SER A 230 -3.22 -13.20 -21.11
N GLN A 231 -2.41 -13.07 -22.16
CA GLN A 231 -0.97 -12.87 -22.03
C GLN A 231 -0.62 -11.60 -21.23
N LEU A 232 -1.48 -10.57 -21.28
CA LEU A 232 -1.28 -9.35 -20.53
C LEU A 232 -1.48 -9.58 -19.03
N VAL A 233 -2.49 -10.36 -18.64
CA VAL A 233 -2.74 -10.74 -17.24
C VAL A 233 -1.54 -11.51 -16.70
N GLN A 234 -1.07 -12.54 -17.41
CA GLN A 234 0.11 -13.31 -17.01
C GLN A 234 1.37 -12.44 -16.83
N LYS A 235 1.62 -11.51 -17.77
CA LYS A 235 2.73 -10.54 -17.69
C LYS A 235 2.61 -9.57 -16.51
N VAL A 236 1.39 -9.21 -16.10
CA VAL A 236 1.17 -8.33 -14.94
C VAL A 236 1.28 -9.12 -13.64
N ARG A 237 0.70 -10.33 -13.57
CA ARG A 237 0.84 -11.25 -12.42
C ARG A 237 2.31 -11.45 -12.03
N SER A 238 3.16 -11.76 -12.99
CA SER A 238 4.60 -11.96 -12.75
C SER A 238 5.34 -10.69 -12.28
N LYS A 239 4.75 -9.51 -12.47
CA LYS A 239 5.31 -8.21 -12.07
C LYS A 239 4.86 -7.74 -10.69
N ILE A 240 3.87 -8.39 -10.08
CA ILE A 240 3.42 -8.05 -8.73
C ILE A 240 4.58 -8.23 -7.73
N GLY A 241 5.36 -9.31 -7.86
CA GLY A 241 6.53 -9.58 -7.00
C GLY A 241 6.15 -9.57 -5.52
N TYR A 242 6.87 -8.79 -4.72
CA TYR A 242 6.60 -8.60 -3.28
C TYR A 242 5.27 -7.88 -2.99
N GLY A 243 4.60 -7.35 -4.02
CA GLY A 243 3.24 -6.81 -3.95
C GLY A 243 3.09 -5.63 -2.99
N ILE A 244 2.14 -5.72 -2.07
CA ILE A 244 1.79 -4.65 -1.13
C ILE A 244 1.67 -5.19 0.29
N GLN A 245 1.77 -4.28 1.26
CA GLN A 245 1.38 -4.54 2.64
C GLN A 245 0.21 -3.61 3.01
N LEU A 246 -0.89 -4.19 3.47
CA LEU A 246 -2.00 -3.49 4.09
C LEU A 246 -1.77 -3.43 5.59
N THR A 247 -1.99 -2.26 6.21
CA THR A 247 -1.88 -2.11 7.67
C THR A 247 -3.05 -1.29 8.21
N LYS A 248 -3.75 -1.84 9.19
CA LYS A 248 -4.73 -1.15 10.04
C LYS A 248 -3.97 -0.35 11.09
N GLU A 249 -4.07 0.98 11.02
CA GLU A 249 -3.49 1.90 12.01
C GLU A 249 -4.62 2.71 12.67
N VAL A 250 -4.29 3.50 13.70
CA VAL A 250 -5.29 4.26 14.47
C VAL A 250 -5.99 5.33 13.63
N ASP A 251 -5.32 5.87 12.63
CA ASP A 251 -5.79 6.99 11.80
C ASP A 251 -6.40 6.55 10.45
N GLY A 252 -6.41 5.25 10.18
CA GLY A 252 -6.87 4.69 8.91
C GLY A 252 -6.15 3.41 8.48
N VAL A 253 -6.39 3.02 7.24
CA VAL A 253 -5.72 1.87 6.60
C VAL A 253 -4.69 2.37 5.61
N TRP A 254 -3.46 1.90 5.78
CA TRP A 254 -2.31 2.24 4.96
C TRP A 254 -1.97 1.13 3.97
N VAL A 255 -1.56 1.53 2.77
CA VAL A 255 -1.03 0.64 1.73
C VAL A 255 0.43 1.00 1.50
N TYR A 256 1.33 0.05 1.74
CA TYR A 256 2.76 0.17 1.43
C TYR A 256 3.11 -0.64 0.18
N ASN A 257 3.65 0.02 -0.85
CA ASN A 257 4.05 -0.65 -2.09
C ASN A 257 5.45 -1.28 -1.96
N ARG A 258 5.50 -2.61 -1.88
CA ARG A 258 6.73 -3.41 -1.82
C ARG A 258 7.19 -3.90 -3.19
N SER A 259 6.34 -3.80 -4.21
CA SER A 259 6.64 -4.25 -5.56
C SER A 259 7.68 -3.36 -6.25
N SER A 260 8.23 -3.84 -7.36
CA SER A 260 9.14 -3.05 -8.21
C SER A 260 8.41 -2.13 -9.19
N TYR A 261 7.07 -2.11 -9.18
CA TYR A 261 6.27 -1.34 -10.11
C TYR A 261 5.25 -0.45 -9.38
N PRO A 262 4.75 0.62 -10.03
CA PRO A 262 3.68 1.41 -9.45
C PRO A 262 2.40 0.59 -9.26
N ILE A 263 1.67 0.91 -8.20
CA ILE A 263 0.28 0.52 -8.00
C ILE A 263 -0.61 1.76 -8.15
N PHE A 264 -1.90 1.53 -8.39
CA PHE A 264 -2.87 2.60 -8.62
C PHE A 264 -4.04 2.38 -7.70
N ILE A 265 -4.44 3.40 -6.95
CA ILE A 265 -5.41 3.27 -5.86
C ILE A 265 -6.54 4.28 -6.05
N LYS A 266 -7.78 3.82 -5.87
CA LYS A 266 -8.97 4.67 -5.79
C LYS A 266 -9.72 4.35 -4.52
N SER A 267 -10.07 5.39 -3.77
CA SER A 267 -10.82 5.30 -2.51
C SER A 267 -11.59 6.60 -2.29
N ALA A 268 -12.82 6.52 -1.77
CA ALA A 268 -13.63 7.70 -1.49
C ALA A 268 -12.99 8.66 -0.48
N THR A 269 -12.14 8.14 0.40
CA THR A 269 -11.53 8.91 1.50
C THR A 269 -10.20 9.59 1.13
N LEU A 270 -9.64 9.28 -0.05
CA LEU A 270 -8.41 9.90 -0.54
C LEU A 270 -8.66 11.30 -1.11
N ASP A 271 -9.84 11.50 -1.67
CA ASP A 271 -10.18 12.74 -2.36
C ASP A 271 -10.82 13.76 -1.39
N ASN A 272 -10.84 15.02 -1.81
CA ASN A 272 -11.58 16.05 -1.08
C ASN A 272 -13.09 15.74 -1.17
N PRO A 273 -13.86 15.79 -0.07
CA PRO A 273 -15.32 15.63 -0.11
C PRO A 273 -16.03 16.57 -1.11
N ASP A 274 -15.44 17.72 -1.42
CA ASP A 274 -15.97 18.68 -2.39
C ASP A 274 -15.63 18.31 -3.85
N SER A 275 -14.74 17.33 -4.06
CA SER A 275 -14.39 16.83 -5.39
C SER A 275 -15.52 15.98 -5.95
N ARG A 276 -16.02 16.38 -7.12
CA ARG A 276 -17.04 15.60 -7.86
C ARG A 276 -16.48 14.34 -8.51
N MET A 277 -15.16 14.12 -8.44
CA MET A 277 -14.48 13.04 -9.15
C MET A 277 -13.52 12.32 -8.22
N LEU A 278 -13.67 10.99 -8.16
CA LEU A 278 -12.71 10.12 -7.48
C LEU A 278 -11.46 9.95 -8.34
N LEU A 279 -10.31 10.33 -7.81
CA LEU A 279 -9.04 10.26 -8.53
C LEU A 279 -8.35 8.92 -8.31
N VAL A 280 -7.58 8.51 -9.31
CA VAL A 280 -6.73 7.31 -9.22
C VAL A 280 -5.31 7.76 -8.90
N HIS A 281 -4.91 7.49 -7.66
CA HIS A 281 -3.62 7.88 -7.10
C HIS A 281 -2.55 6.84 -7.45
N LYS A 282 -1.44 7.29 -8.05
CA LYS A 282 -0.32 6.42 -8.42
C LYS A 282 0.70 6.36 -7.28
N VAL A 283 0.96 5.16 -6.76
CA VAL A 283 1.89 4.94 -5.65
C VAL A 283 3.12 4.18 -6.14
N PHE A 284 4.29 4.82 -6.04
CA PHE A 284 5.56 4.27 -6.49
C PHE A 284 6.13 3.20 -5.53
N PRO A 285 7.05 2.33 -6.01
CA PRO A 285 7.79 1.40 -5.16
C PRO A 285 8.42 2.07 -3.94
N GLY A 286 8.19 1.51 -2.75
CA GLY A 286 8.70 2.04 -1.49
C GLY A 286 7.86 3.16 -0.87
N PHE A 287 6.77 3.59 -1.52
CA PHE A 287 5.87 4.59 -0.98
C PHE A 287 4.69 3.97 -0.26
N SER A 288 4.14 4.72 0.69
CA SER A 288 2.94 4.42 1.44
C SER A 288 1.91 5.53 1.27
N ILE A 289 0.64 5.15 1.21
CA ILE A 289 -0.50 6.07 1.18
C ILE A 289 -1.54 5.62 2.21
N LYS A 290 -2.21 6.58 2.86
CA LYS A 290 -3.36 6.31 3.71
C LYS A 290 -4.59 6.09 2.83
N ALA A 291 -4.77 4.86 2.34
CA ALA A 291 -5.79 4.54 1.35
C ALA A 291 -7.21 4.59 1.91
N PHE A 292 -7.38 4.49 3.22
CA PHE A 292 -8.68 4.61 3.88
C PHE A 292 -8.56 5.46 5.14
N ASP A 293 -9.42 6.46 5.30
CA ASP A 293 -9.50 7.31 6.49
C ASP A 293 -10.85 7.08 7.18
N TYR A 294 -10.82 6.64 8.44
CA TYR A 294 -12.02 6.28 9.19
C TYR A 294 -12.98 7.45 9.35
N GLU A 295 -12.47 8.61 9.80
CA GLU A 295 -13.26 9.82 10.05
C GLU A 295 -13.93 10.32 8.78
N LYS A 296 -13.19 10.33 7.66
CA LYS A 296 -13.75 10.71 6.36
C LYS A 296 -14.80 9.73 5.87
N ALA A 297 -14.58 8.43 6.06
CA ALA A 297 -15.53 7.40 5.64
C ALA A 297 -16.89 7.57 6.35
N TYR A 298 -16.89 7.79 7.67
CA TYR A 298 -18.12 8.04 8.42
C TYR A 298 -18.78 9.37 8.03
N SER A 299 -17.99 10.43 7.79
CA SER A 299 -18.54 11.73 7.34
C SER A 299 -19.24 11.66 5.98
N LEU A 300 -18.85 10.71 5.12
CA LEU A 300 -19.48 10.45 3.82
C LEU A 300 -20.78 9.63 3.94
N GLN A 301 -21.09 9.00 5.08
CA GLN A 301 -22.33 8.23 5.31
C GLN A 301 -23.58 9.11 5.54
N ARG A 302 -23.71 10.29 4.91
CA ARG A 302 -24.80 11.23 5.24
C ARG A 302 -26.20 10.59 5.07
N PRO A 303 -27.12 10.72 6.04
CA PRO A 303 -28.39 9.97 6.06
C PRO A 303 -29.45 10.39 5.02
N ASN A 304 -29.28 11.53 4.32
CA ASN A 304 -30.39 12.18 3.59
C ASN A 304 -30.34 12.08 2.05
N ASP A 305 -29.40 11.36 1.45
CA ASP A 305 -29.43 11.13 -0.01
C ASP A 305 -30.30 9.91 -0.35
N HIS A 306 -31.62 10.08 -0.18
CA HIS A 306 -32.65 9.11 -0.58
C HIS A 306 -32.67 8.82 -2.11
N GLU A 307 -31.91 9.55 -2.93
CA GLU A 307 -31.92 9.42 -4.39
C GLU A 307 -30.83 8.47 -4.95
N PHE A 308 -29.89 7.97 -4.13
CA PHE A 308 -28.80 7.10 -4.60
C PHE A 308 -28.84 5.66 -4.04
N MET A 309 -30.00 5.19 -3.59
CA MET A 309 -30.22 3.85 -2.99
C MET A 309 -30.14 2.65 -3.97
N GLN A 310 -29.30 2.69 -5.02
CA GLN A 310 -29.08 1.53 -5.90
C GLN A 310 -27.62 1.16 -6.16
N GLN A 311 -26.63 1.89 -5.62
CA GLN A 311 -25.23 1.48 -5.71
C GLN A 311 -24.72 0.96 -4.36
N PRO A 312 -24.01 -0.19 -4.34
CA PRO A 312 -23.34 -0.68 -3.12
C PRO A 312 -22.49 0.44 -2.53
N TRP A 313 -22.55 0.65 -1.22
CA TRP A 313 -21.83 1.72 -0.51
C TRP A 313 -20.34 1.75 -0.88
N THR A 314 -19.96 2.53 -1.88
CA THR A 314 -18.58 2.61 -2.39
C THR A 314 -17.63 3.29 -1.41
N GLY A 315 -18.16 3.85 -0.32
CA GLY A 315 -17.41 4.57 0.71
C GLY A 315 -16.46 3.69 1.52
N PHE A 316 -16.72 2.39 1.65
CA PHE A 316 -15.95 1.44 2.47
C PHE A 316 -15.11 0.47 1.64
N THR A 317 -14.83 0.85 0.39
CA THR A 317 -14.06 0.03 -0.54
C THR A 317 -12.84 0.78 -1.04
N VAL A 318 -11.69 0.11 -1.04
CA VAL A 318 -10.47 0.55 -1.70
C VAL A 318 -10.19 -0.36 -2.89
N GLN A 319 -10.00 0.25 -4.04
CA GLN A 319 -9.71 -0.42 -5.29
C GLN A 319 -8.22 -0.22 -5.63
N ILE A 320 -7.47 -1.30 -5.86
CA ILE A 320 -6.02 -1.27 -6.09
C ILE A 320 -5.66 -2.05 -7.36
N SER A 321 -5.09 -1.40 -8.36
CA SER A 321 -4.56 -2.08 -9.56
C SER A 321 -3.04 -2.19 -9.54
N PHE A 322 -2.52 -3.34 -9.96
CA PHE A 322 -1.08 -3.56 -10.10
C PHE A 322 -0.59 -3.16 -11.49
N VAL A 323 0.53 -2.44 -11.57
CA VAL A 323 1.28 -2.10 -12.80
C VAL A 323 0.55 -1.19 -13.80
N LYS A 324 -0.77 -1.29 -13.93
CA LYS A 324 -1.59 -0.57 -14.90
C LYS A 324 -2.60 0.33 -14.19
N GLY A 325 -2.57 1.62 -14.54
CA GLY A 325 -3.54 2.61 -14.08
C GLY A 325 -4.83 2.60 -14.90
N TRP A 326 -5.85 3.23 -14.34
CA TRP A 326 -7.14 3.46 -14.98
C TRP A 326 -7.72 4.81 -14.58
N GLY A 327 -8.79 5.24 -15.24
CA GLY A 327 -9.44 6.54 -15.06
C GLY A 327 -9.08 7.52 -16.16
N GLN A 328 -9.48 8.78 -15.98
CA GLN A 328 -9.43 9.81 -17.02
C GLN A 328 -8.02 10.08 -17.58
N CYS A 329 -6.99 9.95 -16.74
CA CYS A 329 -5.60 10.17 -17.13
C CYS A 329 -4.95 8.94 -17.78
N TYR A 330 -5.72 7.88 -18.05
CA TYR A 330 -5.22 6.61 -18.56
C TYR A 330 -6.06 6.11 -19.73
N THR A 331 -5.48 5.20 -20.52
CA THR A 331 -6.20 4.56 -21.64
C THR A 331 -7.33 3.65 -21.15
N ARG A 332 -7.21 3.09 -19.95
CA ARG A 332 -8.24 2.25 -19.32
C ARG A 332 -9.18 3.14 -18.54
N GLN A 333 -10.48 3.13 -18.85
CA GLN A 333 -11.45 3.96 -18.13
C GLN A 333 -11.98 3.28 -16.85
N PHE A 334 -12.10 1.96 -16.85
CA PHE A 334 -12.65 1.19 -15.75
C PHE A 334 -11.61 0.28 -15.12
N ILE A 335 -11.71 0.05 -13.80
CA ILE A 335 -10.81 -0.87 -13.10
C ILE A 335 -10.93 -2.30 -13.61
N SER A 336 -12.12 -2.73 -14.05
CA SER A 336 -12.33 -4.05 -14.66
C SER A 336 -11.63 -4.23 -16.00
N SER A 337 -11.09 -3.15 -16.57
CA SER A 337 -10.17 -3.21 -17.72
C SER A 337 -8.72 -3.44 -17.28
N CYS A 338 -8.39 -3.37 -15.99
CA CYS A 338 -7.04 -3.64 -15.50
C CYS A 338 -6.77 -5.15 -15.43
N PRO A 339 -5.55 -5.59 -15.81
CA PRO A 339 -5.27 -7.02 -15.89
C PRO A 339 -5.28 -7.72 -14.52
N CYS A 340 -4.81 -7.06 -13.46
CA CYS A 340 -4.77 -7.61 -12.11
C CYS A 340 -5.07 -6.50 -11.11
N TRP A 341 -6.10 -6.69 -10.28
CA TRP A 341 -6.49 -5.71 -9.28
C TRP A 341 -7.11 -6.36 -8.04
N LEU A 342 -7.19 -5.60 -6.98
CA LEU A 342 -7.75 -5.96 -5.69
C LEU A 342 -8.92 -5.05 -5.37
N GLU A 343 -9.91 -5.63 -4.71
CA GLU A 343 -10.96 -4.92 -4.02
C GLU A 343 -10.82 -5.23 -2.53
N VAL A 344 -10.60 -4.19 -1.73
CA VAL A 344 -10.51 -4.29 -0.27
C VAL A 344 -11.78 -3.68 0.30
N ILE A 345 -12.55 -4.49 1.02
CA ILE A 345 -13.86 -4.12 1.58
C ILE A 345 -13.67 -4.06 3.09
N PHE A 346 -13.88 -2.89 3.68
CA PHE A 346 -13.79 -2.71 5.13
C PHE A 346 -15.13 -3.06 5.77
N ASN A 347 -15.08 -3.72 6.92
CA ASN A 347 -16.28 -3.95 7.69
C ASN A 347 -16.74 -2.60 8.24
N ASN A 348 -18.03 -2.29 8.12
CA ASN A 348 -18.67 -1.10 8.67
C ASN A 348 -18.73 -1.12 10.21
N GLY A 349 -17.79 -1.82 10.86
CA GLY A 349 -17.77 -2.11 12.29
C GLY A 349 -18.14 -0.86 13.07
N VAL A 350 -19.38 -0.85 13.55
CA VAL A 350 -19.91 0.01 14.58
C VAL A 350 -19.27 -0.48 15.87
N ASP A 351 -17.96 -0.28 16.00
CA ASP A 351 -17.27 -0.46 17.26
C ASP A 351 -17.07 0.96 17.81
N SER A 352 -18.19 1.46 18.33
CA SER A 352 -18.34 2.63 19.20
C SER A 352 -17.30 2.73 20.31
#